data_AF-T2GH20-F1
#
_entry.id   AF-T2GH20-F1
#
_cell.length_a   1.000
_cell.length_b   1.000
_cell.length_c   1.000
_cell.angle_alpha   90.00
_cell.angle_beta   90.00
_cell.angle_gamma   90.00
#
_symmetry.space_group_name_H-M   'P 1'
#
loop_
_entity.id
_entity.type
_entity.pdbx_description
1 polymer ?
#
loop_
_entity_poly.entity_id
_entity_poly.type
_entity_poly.pdbx_seq_one_letter_code
_entity_poly.pdbx_strand_id
1 'polypeptide(L)'
;MRKKFKRQEYARYKKLGEKWRRPRGKTSKMRRYEKGKPAMPAIGYRKPRDQRGLHPSGYEDILVSSMRELEELNPEKQAARIASSVGARKKTLMLEKARELGIKVLNP
;
A
#
# COMPACT_ATOMS: atom_id res chain seq x y z
N MET A 1 4.57 11.56 11.58
CA MET A 1 4.97 10.12 11.54
C MET A 1 3.73 9.23 11.39
N ARG A 2 3.66 8.37 10.36
CA ARG A 2 2.51 7.48 10.11
C ARG A 2 2.37 6.45 11.23
N LYS A 3 1.21 6.40 11.90
CA LYS A 3 0.96 5.39 12.94
C LYS A 3 0.88 4.01 12.27
N LYS A 4 1.60 3.03 12.84
CA LYS A 4 1.69 1.66 12.30
C LYS A 4 0.47 0.78 12.65
N PHE A 5 -0.45 1.28 13.49
CA PHE A 5 -1.66 0.58 13.95
C PHE A 5 -1.44 -0.90 14.27
N LYS A 6 -0.49 -1.18 15.16
CA LYS A 6 -0.13 -2.54 15.55
C LYS A 6 -1.12 -3.10 16.58
N ARG A 7 -1.31 -4.42 16.57
CA ARG A 7 -2.11 -5.14 17.56
C ARG A 7 -1.66 -4.84 19.00
N GLN A 8 -2.59 -4.83 19.94
CA GLN A 8 -2.25 -4.80 21.37
C GLN A 8 -1.31 -5.97 21.74
N GLU A 9 -0.26 -5.66 22.51
CA GLU A 9 0.76 -6.62 22.99
C GLU A 9 1.47 -7.42 21.87
N TYR A 10 1.50 -6.91 20.62
CA TYR A 10 2.17 -7.57 19.49
C TYR A 10 3.64 -7.90 19.77
N ALA A 11 4.36 -7.03 20.50
CA ALA A 11 5.78 -7.21 20.81
C ALA A 11 6.01 -8.12 22.02
N ARG A 12 5.01 -8.30 22.88
CA ARG A 12 5.14 -9.08 24.12
C ARG A 12 5.04 -10.58 23.86
N TYR A 13 4.19 -10.98 22.91
CA TYR A 13 3.91 -12.39 22.65
C TYR A 13 4.16 -12.72 21.18
N LYS A 14 5.11 -13.62 20.90
CA LYS A 14 5.44 -14.06 19.52
C LYS A 14 4.23 -14.61 18.75
N LYS A 15 3.28 -15.26 19.45
CA LYS A 15 2.02 -15.77 18.88
C LYS A 15 1.05 -14.66 18.42
N LEU A 16 1.23 -13.43 18.91
CA LEU A 16 0.44 -12.29 18.48
C LEU A 16 1.19 -11.56 17.35
N GLY A 17 0.75 -11.76 16.11
CA GLY A 17 1.29 -11.01 14.97
C GLY A 17 0.97 -9.50 15.01
N GLU A 18 1.56 -8.75 14.08
CA GLU A 18 1.41 -7.28 14.02
C GLU A 18 0.04 -6.80 13.52
N LYS A 19 -0.71 -7.67 12.83
CA LYS A 19 -1.99 -7.35 12.18
C LYS A 19 -2.99 -6.76 13.18
N TRP A 20 -3.47 -5.56 12.90
CA TRP A 20 -4.43 -4.85 13.76
C TRP A 20 -5.64 -5.73 14.14
N ARG A 21 -6.02 -5.64 15.42
CA ARG A 21 -7.28 -6.19 15.96
C ARG A 21 -7.81 -5.20 16.99
N ARG A 22 -9.12 -4.94 16.94
CA ARG A 22 -9.78 -4.07 17.91
C ARG A 22 -9.62 -4.64 19.33
N PRO A 23 -9.04 -3.89 20.29
CA PRO A 23 -8.93 -4.35 21.66
C PRO A 23 -10.32 -4.41 22.32
N ARG A 24 -10.71 -5.58 22.83
CA ARG A 24 -12.05 -5.81 23.41
C ARG A 24 -12.09 -5.80 24.94
N GLY A 25 -10.97 -6.12 25.60
CA GLY A 25 -10.92 -6.25 27.06
C GLY A 25 -11.30 -4.96 27.79
N LYS A 26 -12.13 -5.07 28.83
CA LYS A 26 -12.61 -3.92 29.61
C LYS A 26 -11.45 -3.09 30.18
N THR A 27 -10.42 -3.77 30.69
CA THR A 27 -9.19 -3.22 31.29
C THR A 27 -8.07 -2.95 30.29
N SER A 28 -8.32 -3.08 28.97
CA SER A 28 -7.28 -2.82 27.97
C SER A 28 -6.83 -1.36 27.98
N LYS A 29 -5.56 -1.14 28.31
CA LYS A 29 -4.90 0.18 28.27
C LYS A 29 -4.98 0.85 26.91
N MET A 30 -4.90 0.06 25.83
CA MET A 30 -5.07 0.55 24.46
C MET A 30 -6.53 0.98 24.19
N ARG A 31 -7.51 0.21 24.67
CA ARG A 31 -8.93 0.55 24.55
C ARG A 31 -9.28 1.83 25.31
N ARG A 32 -8.61 2.06 26.45
CA ARG A 32 -8.72 3.27 27.28
C ARG A 32 -7.85 4.44 26.80
N TYR A 33 -7.17 4.32 25.66
CA TYR A 33 -6.29 5.36 25.09
C TYR A 33 -5.18 5.85 26.03
N GLU A 34 -4.66 4.98 26.90
CA GLU A 34 -3.53 5.33 27.78
C GLU A 34 -2.26 5.63 26.97
N LYS A 35 -1.54 6.68 27.37
CA LYS A 35 -0.26 7.09 26.77
C LYS A 35 0.75 5.94 26.81
N GLY A 36 1.53 5.80 25.74
CA GLY A 36 2.54 4.74 25.59
C GLY A 36 2.03 3.45 24.95
N LYS A 37 0.71 3.28 24.79
CA LYS A 37 0.16 2.19 23.97
C LYS A 37 -0.01 2.63 22.49
N PRO A 38 0.05 1.69 21.52
CA PRO A 38 -0.20 2.03 20.12
C PRO A 38 -1.57 2.69 19.93
N ALA A 39 -1.64 3.63 18.99
CA ALA A 39 -2.88 4.32 18.66
C ALA A 39 -3.94 3.36 18.11
N MET A 40 -5.21 3.60 18.48
CA MET A 40 -6.35 2.90 17.90
C MET A 40 -6.78 3.58 16.58
N PRO A 41 -7.04 2.83 15.50
CA PRO A 41 -7.58 3.39 14.27
C PRO A 41 -8.89 4.15 14.52
N ALA A 42 -8.99 5.31 13.90
CA ALA A 42 -10.13 6.22 13.94
C ALA A 42 -10.20 6.99 12.61
N ILE A 43 -11.36 7.57 12.30
CA ILE A 43 -11.61 8.29 11.04
C ILE A 43 -10.65 9.47 10.88
N GLY A 44 -10.29 10.15 11.98
CA GLY A 44 -9.36 11.29 11.98
C GLY A 44 -7.92 10.97 11.54
N TYR A 45 -7.55 9.69 11.41
CA TYR A 45 -6.24 9.30 10.88
C TYR A 45 -6.21 9.11 9.36
N ARG A 46 -7.34 9.35 8.66
CA ARG A 46 -7.37 9.25 7.19
C ARG A 46 -6.51 10.34 6.56
N LYS A 47 -5.88 10.01 5.43
CA LYS A 47 -5.22 10.99 4.56
C LYS A 47 -6.26 11.86 3.84
N PRO A 48 -5.88 13.08 3.39
CA PRO A 48 -6.69 13.88 2.47
C PRO A 48 -7.21 13.06 1.29
N ARG A 49 -8.39 13.41 0.76
CA ARG A 49 -9.03 12.62 -0.30
C ARG A 49 -8.16 12.55 -1.56
N ASP A 50 -7.56 13.67 -1.94
CA ASP A 50 -6.84 13.82 -3.21
C ASP A 50 -5.52 13.04 -3.24
N GLN A 51 -4.88 12.87 -2.07
CA GLN A 51 -3.58 12.20 -1.97
C GLN A 51 -3.68 10.73 -1.52
N ARG A 52 -4.90 10.23 -1.27
CA ARG A 52 -5.10 8.89 -0.72
C ARG A 52 -5.02 7.86 -1.84
N GLY A 53 -4.00 7.01 -1.77
CA GLY A 53 -3.79 5.91 -2.72
C GLY A 53 -2.66 6.17 -3.70
N LEU A 54 -2.18 7.42 -3.80
CA LEU A 54 -1.03 7.77 -4.63
C LEU A 54 0.26 7.12 -4.12
N HIS A 55 1.10 6.71 -5.07
CA HIS A 55 2.47 6.30 -4.83
C HIS A 55 3.27 7.49 -4.26
N PRO A 56 4.34 7.29 -3.47
CA PRO A 56 5.20 8.38 -3.02
C PRO A 56 5.76 9.29 -4.13
N SER A 57 5.79 8.82 -5.38
CA SER A 57 6.17 9.63 -6.55
C SER A 57 5.05 10.53 -7.08
N GLY A 58 3.85 10.49 -6.50
CA GLY A 58 2.70 11.31 -6.91
C GLY A 58 1.79 10.65 -7.94
N TYR A 59 2.21 9.53 -8.54
CA TYR A 59 1.42 8.81 -9.54
C TYR A 59 0.38 7.88 -8.90
N GLU A 60 -0.71 7.64 -9.62
CA GLU A 60 -1.62 6.54 -9.35
C GLU A 60 -0.96 5.20 -9.72
N ASP A 61 -1.01 4.25 -8.81
CA ASP A 61 -0.35 2.95 -8.92
C ASP A 61 -1.32 1.93 -9.51
N ILE A 62 -1.16 1.61 -10.80
CA ILE A 62 -2.06 0.70 -11.51
C ILE A 62 -1.37 -0.64 -11.72
N LEU A 63 -2.03 -1.70 -11.25
CA LEU A 63 -1.57 -3.07 -11.45
C LEU A 63 -1.87 -3.52 -12.88
N VAL A 64 -0.84 -3.90 -13.62
CA VAL A 64 -0.92 -4.28 -15.03
C VAL A 64 -0.47 -5.72 -15.23
N SER A 65 -1.25 -6.48 -15.98
CA SER A 65 -1.03 -7.90 -16.28
C SER A 65 -0.90 -8.20 -17.78
N SER A 66 -1.37 -7.31 -18.66
CA SER A 66 -1.33 -7.46 -20.11
C SER A 66 -0.79 -6.24 -20.84
N MET A 67 -0.36 -6.42 -22.11
CA MET A 67 0.13 -5.29 -22.93
C MET A 67 -0.96 -4.30 -23.33
N ARG A 68 -2.23 -4.74 -23.35
CA ARG A 68 -3.36 -3.85 -23.67
C ARG A 68 -3.63 -2.87 -22.53
N GLU A 69 -3.57 -3.38 -21.29
CA GLU A 69 -3.64 -2.54 -20.08
C GLU A 69 -2.51 -1.50 -20.01
N LEU A 70 -1.36 -1.75 -20.67
CA LEU A 70 -0.30 -0.75 -20.78
C LEU A 70 -0.66 0.41 -21.72
N GLU A 71 -1.38 0.14 -22.80
CA GLU A 71 -1.79 1.15 -23.79
C GLU A 71 -2.92 2.04 -23.28
N GLU A 72 -3.76 1.53 -22.40
CA GLU A 72 -4.90 2.26 -21.81
C GLU A 72 -4.48 3.26 -20.71
N LEU A 73 -3.22 3.23 -20.28
CA LEU A 73 -2.71 4.07 -19.18
C LEU A 73 -2.39 5.49 -19.64
N ASN A 74 -2.69 6.47 -18.78
CA ASN A 74 -2.27 7.85 -19.00
C ASN A 74 -0.88 8.11 -18.38
N PRO A 75 0.17 8.38 -19.19
CA PRO A 75 1.56 8.53 -18.71
C PRO A 75 1.78 9.68 -17.71
N GLU A 76 0.94 10.71 -17.73
CA GLU A 76 1.11 11.90 -16.87
C GLU A 76 0.66 11.66 -15.43
N LYS A 77 -0.39 10.85 -15.24
CA LYS A 77 -1.04 10.66 -13.93
C LYS A 77 -0.79 9.27 -13.35
N GLN A 78 -0.56 8.28 -14.21
CA GLN A 78 -0.56 6.87 -13.82
C GLN A 78 0.83 6.25 -14.04
N ALA A 79 1.22 5.41 -13.10
CA ALA A 79 2.41 4.59 -13.18
C ALA A 79 2.01 3.12 -13.17
N ALA A 80 2.69 2.31 -13.99
CA ALA A 80 2.42 0.90 -14.09
C ALA A 80 3.18 0.11 -13.01
N ARG A 81 2.48 -0.82 -12.36
CA ARG A 81 3.09 -1.91 -11.57
C ARG A 81 2.78 -3.23 -12.27
N ILE A 82 3.81 -3.90 -12.76
CA ILE A 82 3.64 -5.21 -13.42
C ILE A 82 3.29 -6.26 -12.36
N ALA A 83 2.22 -7.02 -12.58
CA ALA A 83 1.81 -8.06 -11.66
C ALA A 83 2.89 -9.14 -11.49
N SER A 84 3.04 -9.67 -10.28
CA SER A 84 4.05 -10.71 -9.96
C SER A 84 3.79 -12.04 -10.68
N SER A 85 2.59 -12.25 -11.20
CA SER A 85 2.22 -13.42 -12.01
C SER A 85 2.79 -13.36 -13.44
N VAL A 86 3.26 -12.21 -13.90
CA VAL A 86 3.84 -12.05 -15.24
C VAL A 86 5.25 -12.63 -15.26
N GLY A 87 5.46 -13.65 -16.09
CA GLY A 87 6.77 -14.28 -16.25
C GLY A 87 7.80 -13.34 -16.91
N ALA A 88 9.09 -13.64 -16.69
CA ALA A 88 10.21 -12.79 -17.10
C ALA A 88 10.18 -12.40 -18.59
N ARG A 89 9.88 -13.35 -19.49
CA ARG A 89 9.79 -13.11 -20.94
C ARG A 89 8.71 -12.09 -21.31
N LYS A 90 7.54 -12.13 -20.65
CA LYS A 90 6.49 -11.14 -20.88
C LYS A 90 6.86 -9.80 -20.22
N LYS A 91 7.51 -9.85 -19.05
CA LYS A 91 7.96 -8.66 -18.34
C LYS A 91 8.94 -7.83 -19.16
N THR A 92 9.92 -8.44 -19.83
CA THR A 92 10.87 -7.71 -20.69
C THR A 92 10.19 -6.97 -21.83
N LEU A 93 9.27 -7.65 -22.53
CA LEU A 93 8.47 -7.05 -23.60
C LEU A 93 7.61 -5.88 -23.09
N MET A 94 7.02 -6.04 -21.91
CA MET A 94 6.22 -4.99 -21.27
C MET A 94 7.08 -3.78 -20.86
N LEU A 95 8.32 -4.00 -20.43
CA LEU A 95 9.25 -2.92 -20.08
C LEU A 95 9.71 -2.13 -21.30
N GLU A 96 10.01 -2.81 -22.41
CA GLU A 96 10.34 -2.17 -23.68
C GLU A 96 9.18 -1.31 -24.17
N LYS A 97 7.98 -1.89 -24.22
CA LYS A 97 6.76 -1.17 -24.62
C LYS A 97 6.41 -0.01 -23.68
N ALA A 98 6.61 -0.17 -22.37
CA ALA A 98 6.40 0.92 -21.42
C ALA A 98 7.37 2.09 -21.64
N ARG A 99 8.63 1.82 -22.05
CA ARG A 99 9.58 2.88 -22.42
C ARG A 99 9.14 3.60 -23.69
N GLU A 100 8.66 2.87 -24.69
CA GLU A 100 8.13 3.47 -25.93
C GLU A 100 6.93 4.39 -25.66
N LEU A 101 6.03 3.98 -24.77
CA LEU A 101 4.85 4.76 -24.36
C LEU A 101 5.16 5.86 -23.34
N GLY A 102 6.39 5.95 -22.84
CA GLY A 102 6.79 6.92 -21.80
C GLY A 102 6.18 6.66 -20.42
N ILE A 103 5.66 5.45 -20.16
CA ILE A 103 5.00 5.09 -18.91
C ILE A 103 6.04 4.68 -17.86
N LYS A 104 5.94 5.26 -16.66
CA LYS A 104 6.82 4.91 -15.55
C LYS A 104 6.43 3.58 -14.92
N VAL A 105 7.36 2.62 -14.91
CA VAL A 105 7.18 1.33 -14.22
C VAL A 105 7.76 1.38 -12.81
N LEU A 106 6.96 1.04 -11.80
CA LEU A 106 7.34 1.10 -10.38
C LEU A 106 8.18 -0.11 -9.92
N ASN A 107 8.10 -1.22 -10.64
CA ASN A 107 8.82 -2.47 -10.36
C ASN A 107 9.52 -3.01 -11.63
N PRO A 108 10.61 -2.37 -12.08
CA PRO A 108 11.37 -2.81 -13.25
C PRO A 108 11.84 -4.26 -13.11
#